data_AF-A0A4W3GKW2-F1
#
_entry.id   AF-A0A4W3GKW2-F1
#
_cell.length_a   1.000
_cell.length_b   1.000
_cell.length_c   1.000
_cell.angle_alpha   90.00
_cell.angle_beta   90.00
_cell.angle_gamma   90.00
#
_symmetry.space_group_name_H-M   'P 1'
#
loop_
_entity.id
_entity.type
_entity.pdbx_description
1 polymer ?
#
loop_
_entity_poly.entity_id
_entity_poly.type
_entity_poly.pdbx_seq_one_letter_code
_entity_poly.pdbx_strand_id
1 'polypeptide(L)' 'MSISLSHLPQSVIRCLWHPKLNQIMVGTGNGQAKVYYDPVRSQRGAKLCVVKTKHKVKQSQAVTQDYIITRM' A
#
# COMPACT_ATOMS: atom_id res chain seq x y z
N MET A 1 2.34 24.69 1.81
CA MET A 1 2.77 23.67 0.82
C MET A 1 4.01 22.97 1.35
N SER A 2 3.83 21.91 2.14
CA SER A 2 4.93 21.06 2.60
C SER A 2 5.30 20.10 1.48
N ILE A 3 6.46 20.28 0.86
CA ILE A 3 6.97 19.36 -0.15
C ILE A 3 7.33 18.06 0.58
N SER A 4 6.47 17.05 0.49
CA SER A 4 6.75 15.72 1.00
C SER A 4 7.93 15.12 0.22
N LEU A 5 9.09 15.03 0.88
CA LEU A 5 10.38 14.61 0.32
C LEU A 5 10.45 13.09 0.01
N SER A 6 9.40 12.55 -0.62
CA SER A 6 9.18 11.11 -0.81
C SER A 6 10.01 10.46 -1.92
N HIS A 7 10.74 11.26 -2.72
CA HIS A 7 11.42 10.83 -3.94
C HIS A 7 12.95 11.05 -3.89
N LEU A 8 13.59 10.78 -2.74
CA LEU A 8 15.03 10.56 -2.74
C LEU A 8 15.35 9.11 -3.14
N PRO A 9 16.46 8.85 -3.85
CA PRO A 9 16.92 7.49 -4.11
C PRO A 9 17.18 6.80 -2.77
N GLN A 10 16.37 5.78 -2.48
CA GLN A 10 16.43 5.03 -1.23
C GLN A 10 17.46 3.91 -1.38
N SER A 11 18.39 3.81 -0.43
CA SER A 11 19.35 2.72 -0.40
C SER A 11 18.65 1.38 -0.16
N VAL A 12 19.06 0.36 -0.91
CA VAL A 12 18.63 -1.03 -0.70
C VAL A 12 19.50 -1.63 0.39
N ILE A 13 18.88 -2.17 1.44
CA ILE A 13 19.59 -2.86 2.52
C ILE A 13 19.78 -4.33 2.16
N ARG A 14 18.70 -5.01 1.77
CA ARG A 14 18.71 -6.44 1.42
C ARG A 14 17.74 -6.74 0.28
N CYS A 15 18.10 -7.72 -0.54
CA CYS A 15 17.24 -8.29 -1.56
C CYS A 15 17.20 -9.83 -1.47
N LEU A 16 16.07 -10.41 -1.85
CA LEU A 16 15.89 -11.86 -1.90
C LEU A 16 15.10 -12.24 -3.15
N TRP A 17 15.60 -13.22 -3.89
CA TRP A 17 14.93 -13.80 -5.05
C TRP A 17 14.17 -15.06 -4.65
N HIS A 18 12.91 -15.17 -5.07
CA HIS A 18 12.12 -16.39 -4.91
C HIS A 18 11.93 -17.11 -6.27
N PRO A 19 12.65 -18.21 -6.55
CA PRO A 19 12.71 -18.80 -7.89
C PRO A 19 11.39 -19.37 -8.39
N LYS A 20 10.65 -20.06 -7.52
CA LYS A 20 9.35 -20.63 -7.88
C LYS A 20 8.27 -19.58 -8.22
N LEU A 21 8.35 -18.40 -7.60
CA LEU A 21 7.40 -17.31 -7.84
C LEU A 21 7.89 -16.35 -8.93
N ASN A 22 9.20 -16.37 -9.22
CA ASN A 22 9.92 -15.39 -10.05
C ASN A 22 9.71 -13.96 -9.52
N GLN A 23 9.94 -13.73 -8.23
CA GLN A 23 9.74 -12.42 -7.58
C GLN A 23 11.00 -12.02 -6.80
N ILE A 24 11.31 -10.73 -6.79
CA ILE A 24 12.43 -10.15 -6.04
C ILE A 24 11.85 -9.26 -4.94
N MET A 25 12.15 -9.60 -3.69
CA MET A 25 11.80 -8.80 -2.52
C MET A 25 12.97 -7.90 -2.16
N VAL A 26 12.71 -6.63 -1.90
CA VAL A 26 13.72 -5.59 -1.63
C VAL A 26 13.31 -4.80 -0.39
N GLY A 27 14.16 -4.80 0.63
CA GLY A 27 14.03 -3.93 1.81
C GLY A 27 14.92 -2.70 1.67
N THR A 28 14.36 -1.51 1.91
CA THR A 28 15.06 -0.21 1.78
C THR A 28 15.32 0.45 3.14
N GLY A 29 16.33 1.33 3.20
CA GLY A 29 16.80 2.03 4.40
C GLY A 29 15.75 2.84 5.17
N ASN A 30 14.63 3.15 4.52
CA ASN A 30 13.50 3.89 5.09
C ASN A 30 12.40 2.97 5.66
N GLY A 31 12.66 1.67 5.80
CA GLY A 31 11.70 0.70 6.34
C GLY A 31 10.61 0.26 5.34
N GLN A 32 10.70 0.65 4.07
CA GLN A 32 9.80 0.13 3.04
C GLN A 32 10.27 -1.25 2.52
N ALA A 33 9.30 -2.08 2.15
CA ALA A 33 9.53 -3.31 1.40
C ALA A 33 8.85 -3.20 0.04
N LYS A 34 9.59 -3.50 -1.03
CA LYS A 34 9.13 -3.51 -2.42
C LYS A 34 9.25 -4.92 -2.97
N VAL A 35 8.29 -5.35 -3.78
CA VAL A 35 8.34 -6.64 -4.49
C VAL A 35 8.25 -6.40 -5.99
N TYR A 36 9.30 -6.77 -6.71
CA TYR A 36 9.34 -6.73 -8.16
C TYR A 36 8.97 -8.09 -8.74
N TYR A 37 8.19 -8.09 -9.81
CA TYR A 37 7.71 -9.30 -10.47
C TYR A 37 7.53 -9.06 -11.97
N ASP A 38 7.62 -10.12 -12.76
CA ASP A 38 7.29 -10.14 -14.17
C ASP A 38 5.77 -10.36 -14.34
N PRO A 39 5.06 -9.48 -15.08
CA PRO A 39 3.61 -9.56 -15.23
C PRO A 39 3.14 -10.82 -15.97
N VAL A 40 3.98 -11.45 -16.80
CA VAL A 40 3.66 -12.67 -17.55
C VAL A 40 4.21 -13.91 -16.82
N ARG A 41 5.49 -13.89 -16.43
CA ARG A 41 6.19 -15.09 -15.94
C ARG A 41 6.00 -15.37 -14.46
N SER A 42 5.87 -14.33 -13.63
CA SER A 42 5.73 -14.53 -12.19
C SER A 42 4.37 -15.13 -11.84
N GLN A 43 4.27 -15.84 -10.73
CA GLN A 43 3.03 -16.52 -10.35
C GLN A 43 2.71 -16.26 -8.88
N ARG A 44 1.42 -16.22 -8.52
CA ARG A 44 0.94 -16.08 -7.13
C ARG A 44 1.62 -14.92 -6.39
N GLY A 45 1.89 -15.07 -5.08
CA GLY A 45 2.64 -14.10 -4.27
C GLY A 45 2.05 -12.70 -4.36
N ALA A 46 2.90 -11.71 -4.64
CA ALA A 46 2.48 -10.30 -4.77
C ALA A 46 1.38 -10.09 -5.81
N LYS A 47 1.29 -10.90 -6.88
CA LYS A 47 0.20 -10.79 -7.87
C LYS A 47 -1.18 -10.97 -7.27
N LEU A 48 -1.32 -11.81 -6.24
CA LEU A 48 -2.61 -12.04 -5.58
C LEU A 48 -3.11 -10.77 -4.89
N CYS A 49 -2.20 -9.96 -4.37
CA CYS A 49 -2.52 -8.71 -3.68
C CYS A 49 -2.72 -7.54 -4.65
N VAL A 50 -2.03 -7.53 -5.79
CA VAL A 50 -2.16 -6.47 -6.81
C VAL A 50 -3.54 -6.49 -7.47
N VAL A 51 -4.09 -7.68 -7.74
CA VAL A 51 -5.42 -7.82 -8.37
C VAL A 51 -6.55 -7.61 -7.36
N LYS A 52 -6.25 -7.58 -6.06
CA LYS A 52 -7.25 -7.36 -5.03
C LYS A 52 -7.66 -5.89 -5.01
N THR A 53 -8.70 -5.56 -5.78
CA THR A 53 -9.34 -4.25 -5.79
C THR A 53 -9.62 -3.84 -4.35
N LYS A 54 -9.24 -2.61 -3.97
CA LYS A 54 -9.52 -2.08 -2.63
C LYS A 54 -11.02 -2.24 -2.38
N HIS A 55 -11.40 -3.05 -1.40
CA HIS A 55 -12.79 -3.09 -0.97
C HIS A 55 -13.17 -1.67 -0.57
N LYS A 56 -14.21 -1.13 -1.21
CA LYS A 56 -14.74 0.19 -0.86
C LYS A 56 -15.15 0.10 0.61
N VAL A 57 -14.39 0.75 1.50
CA VAL A 57 -14.78 0.90 2.89
C VAL A 57 -16.11 1.63 2.84
N LYS A 58 -17.21 0.96 3.22
CA LYS A 58 -18.48 1.66 3.46
C LYS A 58 -18.18 2.62 4.62
N GLN A 59 -17.94 3.89 4.30
CA GLN A 59 -18.05 4.93 5.30
C GLN A 59 -19.51 4.90 5.76
N SER A 60 -19.76 4.25 6.89
CA SER A 60 -20.97 4.48 7.65
C SER A 60 -20.95 5.96 8.01
N GLN A 61 -21.69 6.78 7.26
CA GLN A 61 -21.95 8.15 7.66
C GLN A 61 -22.67 8.07 8.99
N ALA A 62 -21.95 8.31 10.09
CA ALA A 62 -22.59 8.64 11.35
C ALA A 62 -23.32 9.96 11.09
N VAL A 63 -24.65 9.88 10.96
CA VAL A 63 -25.52 11.06 10.92
C VAL A 63 -25.47 11.66 12.32
N THR A 64 -24.55 12.60 12.56
CA THR A 64 -24.59 13.42 13.77
C THR A 64 -25.73 14.41 13.56
N GLN A 65 -26.90 14.07 14.10
CA GLN A 65 -28.02 14.99 14.15
C GLN A 65 -27.71 16.01 15.26
N ASP A 66 -27.26 17.20 14.86
CA ASP A 66 -27.03 18.31 15.78
C ASP A 66 -28.39 18.76 16.34
N TYR A 67 -28.74 18.31 17.53
CA TYR A 67 -29.88 18.83 18.27
C TYR A 67 -29.52 20.23 18.78
N ILE A 68 -29.86 21.25 18.01
CA ILE A 68 -29.87 22.63 18.50
C ILE A 68 -31.07 22.75 19.43
N ILE A 69 -30.82 22.69 20.75
CA ILE A 69 -31.81 23.05 21.76
C ILE A 69 -31.91 24.57 21.75
N THR A 70 -32.70 25.11 20.82
CA THR A 70 -33.20 26.48 20.94
C THR A 70 -34.56 26.42 21.60
N ARG A 71 -34.67 26.87 22.85
CA ARG A 71 -35.84 27.62 23.33
C ARG A 71 -35.51 28.39 24.61
N MET A 72 -35.67 29.71 24.47
CA MET A 72 -36.08 30.77 25.41
C MET A 72 -35.71 30.65 26.88
#